data_AF-A0A5J4X9F8-F1
#
_entry.id   AF-A0A5J4X9F8-F1
#
_cell.length_a   1.000
_cell.length_b   1.000
_cell.length_c   1.000
_cell.angle_alpha   90.00
_cell.angle_beta   90.00
_cell.angle_gamma   90.00
#
_symmetry.space_group_name_H-M   'P 1'
#
loop_
_entity.id
_entity.type
_entity.pdbx_description
1 polymer ?
#
loop_
_entity_poly.entity_id
_entity_poly.type
_entity_poly.pdbx_seq_one_letter_code
_entity_poly.pdbx_strand_id
1 'polypeptide(L)'
;MAFCSKLGFFTKYRKYSSQLTMINKNDLNSPILVGELIGINFVVERIQAAGHNYTIYSAKLQGNQQAVSVALKVAKDEFVTIAITNENHVIGSIQNTKHFAKIFESGRHRQFNYIVTQMLGPNLRDLALNHPSFTFSLKTLLKFAYQAIDSLQSLHQAGFVHGSVIAVWIAIII
;
A
#
# COMPACT_ATOMS: atom_id res chain seq x y z
N MET A 1 -19.47 13.99 24.10
CA MET A 1 -19.57 13.63 22.66
C MET A 1 -19.13 14.83 21.85
N ALA A 2 -17.85 14.91 21.49
CA ALA A 2 -17.32 16.03 20.73
C ALA A 2 -17.23 15.65 19.25
N PHE A 3 -18.17 16.20 18.49
CA PHE A 3 -18.16 16.29 17.03
C PHE A 3 -16.99 17.20 16.64
N CYS A 4 -15.87 16.64 16.17
CA CYS A 4 -14.77 17.45 15.63
C CYS A 4 -14.95 17.59 14.11
N SER A 5 -15.81 18.54 13.73
CA SER A 5 -15.93 19.08 12.38
C SER A 5 -14.79 20.07 12.13
N LYS A 6 -13.66 19.62 11.60
CA LYS A 6 -12.66 20.42 10.85
C LYS A 6 -11.50 19.54 10.39
N LEU A 7 -11.64 18.93 9.21
CA LEU A 7 -10.57 18.59 8.27
C LEU A 7 -11.25 18.11 6.98
N GLY A 8 -11.50 19.04 6.06
CA GLY A 8 -12.05 18.77 4.74
C GLY A 8 -11.05 18.08 3.80
N PHE A 9 -10.48 16.95 4.22
CA PHE A 9 -9.33 16.34 3.54
C PHE A 9 -9.57 14.94 2.95
N PHE A 10 -10.67 14.27 3.30
CA PHE A 10 -10.94 12.90 2.83
C PHE A 10 -11.89 12.79 1.61
N THR A 11 -12.50 13.88 1.15
CA THR A 11 -13.44 13.87 0.00
C THR A 11 -12.76 13.80 -1.38
N LYS A 12 -11.43 13.88 -1.47
CA LYS A 12 -10.71 13.88 -2.76
C LYS A 12 -10.31 12.50 -3.29
N TYR A 13 -10.45 11.43 -2.50
CA TYR A 13 -10.13 10.06 -2.93
C TYR A 13 -11.09 9.51 -4.02
N ARG A 14 -12.23 10.18 -4.23
CA ARG A 14 -13.28 9.77 -5.19
C ARG A 14 -12.83 9.74 -6.67
N LYS A 15 -11.76 10.44 -7.05
CA LYS A 15 -11.35 10.59 -8.46
C LYS A 15 -10.25 9.64 -8.97
N TYR A 16 -9.64 8.82 -8.12
CA TYR A 16 -8.55 7.91 -8.53
C TYR A 16 -9.03 6.48 -8.88
N SER A 17 -10.35 6.27 -8.93
CA SER A 17 -11.00 4.95 -8.92
C SER A 17 -11.07 4.21 -10.26
N SER A 18 -10.46 4.70 -11.32
CA SER A 18 -10.52 4.06 -12.63
C SER A 18 -9.14 4.06 -13.27
N GLN A 19 -8.51 2.87 -13.33
CA GLN A 19 -7.28 2.49 -14.06
C GLN A 19 -6.13 2.04 -13.15
N LEU A 20 -6.29 0.85 -12.55
CA LEU A 20 -5.15 -0.06 -12.39
C LEU A 20 -5.15 -0.96 -13.63
N THR A 21 -4.61 -0.44 -14.73
CA THR A 21 -4.32 -1.22 -15.93
C THR A 21 -3.07 -2.06 -15.65
N MET A 22 -3.10 -3.33 -16.01
CA MET A 22 -1.88 -4.15 -16.12
C MET A 22 -1.08 -3.58 -17.30
N ILE A 23 -0.22 -2.59 -17.04
CA ILE A 23 0.46 -1.83 -18.11
C ILE A 23 1.61 -2.67 -18.70
N ASN A 24 1.68 -2.61 -20.04
CA ASN A 24 2.70 -3.14 -20.93
C ASN A 24 4.11 -2.67 -20.52
N LYS A 25 5.10 -3.57 -20.50
CA LYS A 25 6.44 -3.37 -19.93
C LYS A 25 7.28 -2.27 -20.60
N ASN A 26 6.82 -1.66 -21.70
CA ASN A 26 7.63 -0.78 -22.53
C ASN A 26 7.30 0.73 -22.44
N ASP A 27 6.28 1.14 -21.68
CA ASP A 27 5.86 2.56 -21.59
C ASP A 27 6.15 3.24 -20.24
N LEU A 28 6.96 2.65 -19.37
CA LEU A 28 7.27 3.25 -18.07
C LEU A 28 8.54 4.09 -18.10
N ASN A 29 8.37 5.42 -18.22
CA ASN A 29 9.28 6.36 -17.56
C ASN A 29 9.12 6.20 -16.04
N SER A 30 9.61 5.08 -15.49
CA SER A 30 9.53 4.78 -14.07
C SER A 30 10.43 5.75 -13.29
N PRO A 31 9.96 6.34 -12.18
CA PRO A 31 10.71 7.35 -11.45
C PRO A 31 12.04 6.84 -10.87
N ILE A 32 12.11 5.54 -10.61
CA ILE A 32 13.28 4.83 -10.08
C ILE A 32 13.58 3.63 -10.96
N LEU A 33 14.87 3.37 -11.18
CA LEU A 33 15.38 2.25 -11.98
C LEU A 33 15.53 0.98 -11.15
N VAL A 34 15.38 -0.18 -11.81
CA VAL A 34 15.75 -1.47 -11.21
C VAL A 34 17.26 -1.52 -10.98
N GLY A 35 17.66 -2.00 -9.81
CA GLY A 35 19.05 -2.01 -9.33
C GLY A 35 19.46 -0.73 -8.58
N GLU A 36 18.62 0.30 -8.57
CA GLU A 36 18.90 1.52 -7.81
C GLU A 36 18.80 1.27 -6.30
N LEU A 37 19.69 1.90 -5.53
CA LEU A 37 19.66 1.90 -4.07
C LEU A 37 18.77 3.05 -3.57
N ILE A 38 17.79 2.71 -2.74
CA ILE A 38 16.83 3.62 -2.12
C ILE A 38 16.95 3.53 -0.60
N GLY A 39 16.87 4.68 0.07
CA GLY A 39 16.92 4.76 1.52
C GLY A 39 18.27 4.34 2.07
N ILE A 40 18.26 3.70 3.25
CA ILE A 40 19.48 3.26 3.91
C ILE A 40 20.18 2.19 3.07
N ASN A 41 19.48 1.10 2.73
CA ASN A 41 20.09 -0.09 2.11
C ASN A 41 19.13 -0.91 1.22
N PHE A 42 18.12 -0.34 0.56
CA PHE A 42 17.17 -1.12 -0.24
C PHE A 42 17.46 -1.06 -1.75
N VAL A 43 17.78 -2.20 -2.36
CA VAL A 43 17.98 -2.32 -3.81
C VAL A 43 16.66 -2.66 -4.49
N VAL A 44 16.25 -1.86 -5.47
CA VAL A 44 15.03 -2.08 -6.25
C VAL A 44 15.17 -3.30 -7.16
N GLU A 45 14.25 -4.26 -7.08
CA GLU A 45 14.28 -5.48 -7.88
C GLU A 45 13.38 -5.42 -9.11
N ARG A 46 12.11 -5.00 -8.94
CA ARG A 46 11.12 -4.98 -10.03
C ARG A 46 9.94 -4.09 -9.69
N ILE A 47 9.25 -3.63 -10.72
CA ILE A 47 7.97 -2.92 -10.61
C ILE A 47 6.87 -3.94 -10.31
N GLN A 48 6.09 -3.69 -9.27
CA GLN A 48 4.91 -4.49 -8.89
C GLN A 48 3.63 -3.88 -9.45
N ALA A 49 3.49 -2.55 -9.35
CA ALA A 49 2.34 -1.82 -9.86
C ALA A 49 2.74 -0.38 -10.18
N ALA A 50 2.09 0.21 -11.18
CA ALA A 50 2.25 1.62 -11.51
C ALA A 50 0.90 2.29 -11.61
N GLY A 51 0.71 3.35 -10.82
CA GLY A 51 -0.43 4.24 -10.90
C GLY A 51 0.00 5.60 -11.46
N HIS A 52 -0.97 6.50 -11.60
CA HIS A 52 -0.73 7.85 -12.14
C HIS A 52 0.24 8.68 -11.28
N ASN A 53 0.14 8.58 -9.94
CA ASN A 53 0.91 9.43 -9.01
C ASN A 53 1.93 8.66 -8.16
N TYR A 54 1.93 7.34 -8.24
CA TYR A 54 2.84 6.49 -7.47
C TYR A 54 3.21 5.23 -8.23
N THR A 55 4.36 4.66 -7.89
CA THR A 55 4.81 3.37 -8.40
C THR A 55 5.21 2.50 -7.21
N ILE A 56 4.79 1.24 -7.23
CA ILE A 56 5.12 0.23 -6.23
C ILE A 56 6.14 -0.71 -6.86
N TYR A 57 7.21 -0.94 -6.12
CA TYR A 57 8.32 -1.82 -6.47
C TYR A 57 8.46 -2.90 -5.39
N SER A 58 9.10 -4.02 -5.74
CA SER A 58 9.72 -4.88 -4.74
C SER A 58 11.20 -4.51 -4.62
N ALA A 59 11.71 -4.50 -3.40
CA ALA A 59 13.11 -4.25 -3.11
C ALA A 59 13.66 -5.29 -2.12
N LYS A 60 14.98 -5.37 -1.98
CA LYS A 60 15.66 -6.20 -0.97
C LYS A 60 16.76 -5.43 -0.28
N LEU A 61 17.10 -5.86 0.93
CA LEU A 61 18.25 -5.33 1.63
C LEU A 61 19.54 -5.63 0.86
N GLN A 62 20.34 -4.60 0.62
CA GLN A 62 21.61 -4.69 -0.09
C GLN A 62 22.54 -5.67 0.62
N GLY A 63 23.25 -6.50 -0.16
CA GLY A 63 24.23 -7.45 0.36
C GLY A 63 23.63 -8.73 0.95
N ASN A 64 22.30 -8.86 1.04
CA ASN A 64 21.66 -10.08 1.50
C ASN A 64 20.73 -10.66 0.42
N GLN A 65 21.26 -11.60 -0.37
CA GLN A 65 20.49 -12.28 -1.43
C GLN A 65 19.33 -13.14 -0.90
N GLN A 66 19.39 -13.56 0.38
CA GLN A 66 18.35 -14.32 1.05
C GLN A 66 17.34 -13.42 1.79
N ALA A 67 17.49 -12.10 1.74
CA ALA A 67 16.56 -11.19 2.38
C ALA A 67 15.16 -11.34 1.79
N VAL A 68 14.16 -11.31 2.67
CA VAL A 68 12.75 -11.24 2.28
C VAL A 68 12.52 -9.93 1.52
N SER A 69 11.85 -10.01 0.37
CA SER A 69 11.51 -8.81 -0.39
C SER A 69 10.57 -7.90 0.41
N VAL A 70 10.73 -6.60 0.23
CA VAL A 70 9.90 -5.55 0.83
C VAL A 70 9.13 -4.79 -0.25
N ALA A 71 8.01 -4.19 0.11
CA ALA A 71 7.25 -3.33 -0.79
C ALA A 71 7.74 -1.89 -0.67
N LEU A 72 8.20 -1.32 -1.77
CA LEU A 72 8.66 0.07 -1.88
C LEU A 72 7.65 0.86 -2.69
N LYS A 73 6.95 1.80 -2.06
CA LYS A 73 6.04 2.72 -2.75
C LYS A 73 6.70 4.08 -2.88
N VAL A 74 6.68 4.64 -4.09
CA VAL A 74 7.34 5.89 -4.45
C VAL A 74 6.33 6.80 -5.12
N ALA A 75 6.27 8.07 -4.71
CA ALA A 75 5.41 9.09 -5.34
C ALA A 75 6.20 10.38 -5.61
N LYS A 76 5.83 11.10 -6.67
CA LYS A 76 6.42 12.42 -7.00
C LYS A 76 6.09 13.43 -5.90
N ASP A 77 7.06 14.31 -5.63
CA ASP A 77 6.87 15.43 -4.73
C ASP A 77 6.07 16.57 -5.40
N GLU A 78 4.76 16.35 -5.58
CA GLU A 78 3.79 17.37 -5.98
C GLU A 78 2.91 17.74 -4.78
N PHE A 79 1.99 18.72 -4.86
CA PHE A 79 1.08 19.08 -3.73
C PHE A 79 0.26 17.89 -3.16
N VAL A 80 0.32 16.72 -3.81
CA VAL A 80 -0.23 15.40 -3.44
C VAL A 80 0.66 14.62 -2.44
N THR A 81 1.86 15.08 -2.08
CA THR A 81 2.83 14.47 -1.14
C THR A 81 2.29 14.18 0.26
N ILE A 82 1.17 14.80 0.64
CA ILE A 82 0.43 14.49 1.87
C ILE A 82 0.06 12.99 1.93
N ALA A 83 -0.08 12.29 0.80
CA ALA A 83 -0.50 10.88 0.78
C ALA A 83 0.51 9.94 1.45
N ILE A 84 1.80 9.98 1.09
CA ILE A 84 2.81 9.09 1.69
C ILE A 84 3.08 9.48 3.16
N THR A 85 3.13 10.77 3.45
CA THR A 85 3.32 11.25 4.83
C THR A 85 2.14 10.85 5.72
N ASN A 86 0.91 10.97 5.23
CA ASN A 86 -0.28 10.52 5.96
C ASN A 86 -0.29 9.00 6.13
N GLU A 87 0.04 8.25 5.09
CA GLU A 87 0.14 6.79 5.15
C GLU A 87 1.16 6.35 6.20
N ASN A 88 2.33 6.99 6.23
CA ASN A 88 3.34 6.77 7.26
C ASN A 88 2.81 7.08 8.67
N HIS A 89 2.10 8.20 8.83
CA HIS A 89 1.52 8.60 10.12
C HIS A 89 0.44 7.62 10.60
N VAL A 90 -0.48 7.24 9.71
CA VAL A 90 -1.57 6.30 10.01
C VAL A 90 -1.01 4.92 10.33
N ILE A 91 -0.19 4.35 9.45
CA ILE A 91 0.37 3.00 9.66
C ILE A 91 1.29 3.00 10.88
N GLY A 92 2.06 4.06 11.10
CA GLY A 92 2.89 4.21 12.31
C GLY A 92 2.07 4.21 13.61
N SER A 93 0.86 4.77 13.59
CA SER A 93 -0.04 4.75 14.76
C SER A 93 -0.65 3.37 15.07
N ILE A 94 -0.65 2.45 14.11
CA ILE A 94 -1.26 1.11 14.20
C ILE A 94 -0.26 -0.03 13.94
N GLN A 95 1.05 0.25 13.92
CA GLN A 95 2.12 -0.65 13.47
C GLN A 95 2.25 -1.97 14.27
N ASN A 96 1.60 -2.05 15.43
CA ASN A 96 1.59 -3.23 16.31
C ASN A 96 0.23 -3.97 16.30
N THR A 97 -0.66 -3.62 15.40
CA THR A 97 -1.95 -4.31 15.23
C THR A 97 -1.79 -5.44 14.22
N LYS A 98 -2.62 -6.48 14.36
CA LYS A 98 -2.46 -7.76 13.64
C LYS A 98 -2.56 -7.64 12.11
N HIS A 99 -3.33 -6.67 11.65
CA HIS A 99 -3.83 -6.58 10.29
C HIS A 99 -3.24 -5.39 9.55
N PHE A 100 -2.02 -4.97 9.85
CA PHE A 100 -1.40 -3.85 9.14
C PHE A 100 0.06 -4.12 8.86
N ALA A 101 0.52 -3.68 7.69
CA ALA A 101 1.90 -3.84 7.27
C ALA A 101 2.85 -3.07 8.20
N LYS A 102 4.00 -3.68 8.50
CA LYS A 102 5.06 -3.00 9.23
C LYS A 102 5.79 -2.03 8.31
N ILE A 103 6.00 -0.80 8.77
CA ILE A 103 6.91 0.14 8.12
C ILE A 103 8.33 -0.19 8.56
N PHE A 104 9.23 -0.30 7.58
CA PHE A 104 10.66 -0.46 7.84
C PHE A 104 11.38 0.88 7.73
N GLU A 105 11.05 1.67 6.72
CA GLU A 105 11.71 2.94 6.44
C GLU A 105 10.77 3.86 5.66
N SER A 106 10.90 5.17 5.81
CA SER A 106 10.22 6.16 4.99
C SER A 106 11.08 7.39 4.85
N GLY A 107 11.03 8.07 3.71
CA GLY A 107 11.81 9.27 3.53
C GLY A 107 11.65 9.89 2.16
N ARG A 108 12.63 10.71 1.79
CA ARG A 108 12.72 11.37 0.51
C ARG A 108 13.94 10.86 -0.24
N HIS A 109 13.77 10.53 -1.51
CA HIS A 109 14.84 10.15 -2.41
C HIS A 109 14.74 10.99 -3.69
N ARG A 110 15.74 11.85 -3.94
CA ARG A 110 15.72 12.85 -5.01
C ARG A 110 14.46 13.76 -4.89
N GLN A 111 13.61 13.73 -5.92
CA GLN A 111 12.35 14.47 -6.02
C GLN A 111 11.11 13.62 -5.67
N PHE A 112 11.32 12.45 -5.05
CA PHE A 112 10.25 11.52 -4.72
C PHE A 112 10.20 11.24 -3.23
N ASN A 113 9.00 11.04 -2.72
CA ASN A 113 8.79 10.52 -1.38
C ASN A 113 8.61 9.01 -1.48
N TYR A 114 9.12 8.27 -0.50
CA TYR A 114 9.02 6.83 -0.47
C TYR A 114 8.66 6.29 0.91
N ILE A 115 8.06 5.12 0.90
CA ILE A 115 7.81 4.31 2.09
C ILE A 115 8.11 2.85 1.77
N VAL A 116 8.85 2.21 2.67
CA VAL A 116 9.25 0.81 2.63
C VAL A 116 8.45 0.08 3.70
N THR A 117 7.69 -0.92 3.26
CA THR A 117 6.80 -1.71 4.11
C THR A 117 7.03 -3.20 3.92
N GLN A 118 6.50 -3.99 4.84
CA GLN A 118 6.39 -5.44 4.68
C GLN A 118 5.71 -5.77 3.35
N MET A 119 6.31 -6.69 2.58
CA MET A 119 5.65 -7.24 1.39
C MET A 119 4.46 -8.09 1.83
N LEU A 120 3.27 -7.76 1.33
CA LEU A 120 2.04 -8.48 1.58
C LEU A 120 1.75 -9.50 0.48
N GLY A 121 0.84 -10.43 0.77
CA GLY A 121 0.43 -11.46 -0.16
C GLY A 121 -0.48 -10.95 -1.29
N PRO A 122 -0.97 -11.86 -2.16
CA PRO A 122 -1.93 -11.51 -3.20
C PRO A 122 -3.20 -10.90 -2.60
N ASN A 123 -3.80 -9.94 -3.30
CA ASN A 123 -5.07 -9.35 -2.87
C ASN A 123 -6.25 -10.31 -3.06
N LEU A 124 -7.41 -9.99 -2.47
CA LEU A 124 -8.60 -10.85 -2.53
C LEU A 124 -9.08 -11.12 -3.95
N ARG A 125 -8.90 -10.15 -4.86
CA ARG A 125 -9.26 -10.32 -6.27
C ARG A 125 -8.35 -11.33 -6.94
N ASP A 126 -7.04 -11.22 -6.73
CA ASP A 126 -6.06 -12.16 -7.29
C ASP A 126 -6.28 -13.56 -6.72
N LEU A 127 -6.57 -13.67 -5.42
CA LEU A 127 -6.94 -14.94 -4.78
C LEU A 127 -8.21 -15.54 -5.38
N ALA A 128 -9.22 -14.73 -5.70
CA ALA A 128 -10.46 -15.20 -6.32
C ALA A 128 -10.20 -15.66 -7.75
N LEU A 129 -9.41 -14.91 -8.53
CA LEU A 129 -9.06 -15.22 -9.91
C LEU A 129 -8.21 -16.49 -10.03
N ASN A 130 -7.38 -16.77 -9.03
CA ASN A 130 -6.58 -18.00 -8.97
C ASN A 130 -7.38 -19.21 -8.47
N HIS A 131 -8.60 -19.02 -7.98
CA HIS A 131 -9.46 -20.13 -7.58
C HIS A 131 -10.12 -20.76 -8.83
N PRO A 132 -10.17 -22.10 -8.95
CA PRO A 132 -10.74 -22.76 -10.15
C PRO A 132 -12.17 -22.34 -10.49
N SER A 133 -12.97 -21.99 -9.48
CA SER A 133 -14.36 -21.54 -9.65
C SER A 133 -14.53 -20.02 -9.73
N PHE A 134 -13.43 -19.25 -9.75
CA PHE A 134 -13.41 -17.77 -9.71
C PHE A 134 -14.20 -17.14 -8.54
N THR A 135 -14.52 -17.94 -7.52
CA THR A 135 -15.42 -17.60 -6.42
C THR A 135 -14.92 -18.25 -5.15
N PHE A 136 -15.14 -17.60 -4.02
CA PHE A 136 -14.85 -18.17 -2.71
C PHE A 136 -16.06 -18.90 -2.14
N SER A 137 -15.81 -19.94 -1.35
CA SER A 137 -16.84 -20.49 -0.47
C SER A 137 -17.29 -19.44 0.55
N LEU A 138 -18.54 -19.54 1.02
CA LEU A 138 -19.07 -18.66 2.06
C LEU A 138 -18.18 -18.65 3.32
N LYS A 139 -17.66 -19.81 3.72
CA LYS A 139 -16.74 -19.93 4.86
C LYS A 139 -15.48 -19.10 4.68
N THR A 140 -14.88 -19.14 3.49
CA THR A 140 -13.68 -18.36 3.17
C THR A 140 -13.99 -16.87 3.17
N LEU A 141 -15.11 -16.47 2.55
CA LEU A 141 -15.55 -15.08 2.51
C LEU A 141 -15.80 -14.50 3.90
N LEU A 142 -16.45 -15.26 4.80
CA LEU A 142 -16.72 -14.84 6.18
C LEU A 142 -15.42 -14.63 6.98
N LYS A 143 -14.38 -15.45 6.74
CA LYS A 143 -13.06 -15.23 7.36
C LYS A 143 -12.42 -13.92 6.92
N PHE A 144 -12.52 -13.57 5.64
CA PHE A 144 -12.02 -12.29 5.14
C PHE A 144 -12.84 -11.11 5.68
N ALA A 145 -14.16 -11.24 5.72
CA ALA A 145 -15.03 -10.22 6.30
C ALA A 145 -14.70 -9.96 7.78
N TYR A 146 -14.47 -11.01 8.56
CA TYR A 146 -14.08 -10.89 9.97
C TYR A 146 -12.76 -10.12 10.12
N GLN A 147 -11.73 -10.48 9.35
CA GLN A 147 -10.44 -9.80 9.40
C GLN A 147 -10.55 -8.31 8.97
N ALA A 148 -11.36 -8.02 7.95
CA ALA A 148 -11.61 -6.66 7.50
C ALA A 148 -12.34 -5.81 8.56
N ILE A 149 -13.28 -6.39 9.31
CA ILE A 149 -13.97 -5.68 10.39
C ILE A 149 -13.00 -5.41 11.55
N ASP A 150 -12.20 -6.40 11.92
CA ASP A 150 -11.22 -6.30 13.02
C ASP A 150 -10.11 -5.27 12.73
N SER A 151 -9.66 -5.19 11.46
CA SER A 151 -8.72 -4.16 11.02
C SER A 151 -9.34 -2.76 11.03
N LEU A 152 -10.58 -2.62 10.55
CA LEU A 152 -11.30 -1.34 10.58
C LEU A 152 -11.55 -0.87 12.02
N GLN A 153 -11.88 -1.77 12.93
CA GLN A 153 -12.02 -1.44 14.34
C GLN A 153 -10.71 -0.90 14.91
N SER A 154 -9.59 -1.56 14.63
CA SER A 154 -8.26 -1.10 15.07
C SER A 154 -7.93 0.29 14.54
N LEU A 155 -8.24 0.56 13.26
CA LEU A 155 -8.05 1.87 12.63
C LEU A 155 -8.92 2.96 13.28
N HIS A 156 -10.20 2.65 13.53
CA HIS A 156 -11.13 3.56 14.18
C HIS A 156 -10.72 3.88 15.63
N GLN A 157 -10.20 2.89 16.36
CA GLN A 157 -9.67 3.08 17.72
C GLN A 157 -8.46 4.02 17.75
N ALA A 158 -7.65 4.02 16.69
CA ALA A 158 -6.56 4.97 16.49
C ALA A 158 -7.03 6.37 16.02
N GLY A 159 -8.34 6.55 15.80
CA GLY A 159 -8.92 7.85 15.43
C GLY A 159 -8.94 8.13 13.92
N PHE A 160 -8.65 7.14 13.08
CA PHE A 160 -8.62 7.29 11.63
C PHE A 160 -9.82 6.62 10.96
N VAL A 161 -10.23 7.15 9.80
CA VAL A 161 -11.26 6.54 8.94
C VAL A 161 -10.63 6.22 7.60
N HIS A 162 -10.73 4.97 7.13
CA HIS A 162 -10.11 4.55 5.87
C HIS A 162 -10.69 5.29 4.65
N GLY A 163 -12.00 5.51 4.63
CA GLY A 163 -12.68 6.25 3.56
C GLY A 163 -12.88 5.50 2.22
N SER A 164 -12.38 4.27 2.07
CA SER A 164 -12.61 3.43 0.87
C SER A 164 -12.28 1.95 1.12
N VAL A 165 -13.28 1.15 1.52
CA VAL A 165 -13.10 -0.28 1.75
C VAL A 165 -13.48 -1.05 0.47
N ILE A 166 -12.48 -1.49 -0.29
CA ILE A 166 -12.68 -2.30 -1.51
C ILE A 166 -11.73 -3.50 -1.54
N ALA A 167 -12.16 -4.59 -2.19
CA ALA A 167 -11.45 -5.89 -2.19
C ALA A 167 -10.00 -5.84 -2.69
N VAL A 168 -9.66 -4.86 -3.53
CA VAL A 168 -8.30 -4.65 -4.06
C VAL A 168 -7.39 -3.96 -3.02
N TRP A 169 -7.94 -3.22 -2.07
CA TRP A 169 -7.18 -2.43 -1.07
C TRP A 169 -6.95 -3.19 0.24
N ILE A 170 -7.64 -4.31 0.44
CA ILE A 170 -7.48 -5.18 1.62
C ILE A 170 -6.09 -5.86 1.67
N ALA A 171 -5.23 -5.70 0.66
CA ALA A 171 -3.85 -6.20 0.71
C ALA A 171 -2.77 -5.10 0.64
N ILE A 172 -3.15 -3.82 0.63
CA ILE A 172 -2.17 -2.71 0.60
C ILE A 172 -2.00 -2.10 1.99
N ILE A 173 -2.98 -2.26 2.86
CA ILE A 173 -2.96 -1.69 4.21
C ILE A 173 -3.15 -2.77 5.29
N ILE A 174 -3.59 -3.99 4.91
CA ILE A 174 -3.72 -5.16 5.80
C ILE A 174 -2.80 -6.29 5.37
#